data_AF-A0AAD9AJ05-F1
#
_entry.id   AF-A0AAD9AJ05-F1
#
_cell.length_a   1.000
_cell.length_b   1.000
_cell.length_c   1.000
_cell.angle_alpha   90.00
_cell.angle_beta   90.00
_cell.angle_gamma   90.00
#
_symmetry.space_group_name_H-M   'P 1'
#
loop_
_entity.id
_entity.type
_entity.pdbx_description
1 polymer ?
#
loop_
_entity_poly.entity_id
_entity_poly.type
_entity_poly.pdbx_seq_one_letter_code
_entity_poly.pdbx_strand_id
1 'polypeptide(L)'
;MSSIWYKRSEQAQVVTYWYMMNGMQQICGGLLAYAFSHIRHPSFQDGNPPGNAAIRSWQAIFITYGSASFLWGLYVLWTLPDSPMRAKCFSEEDKKLMVERVRSNQTGLQNKTFRAYQVKEAFTDPQTYCYMLIQICTTLPTSGLGAFYNIILKGLNFSLLQTQLLAMVLGAIIIFTLMTSAWATKKWNQNLITMAVFLIPSFIGTIVIMTVPNKNESTKAGLLISYWIVFTFWAAQGLGMSMLTRNVGGQTKKSVCITLNFLAWCAGNAAGPQVFFDGDAPRYIKALTIHLVCYSVLVGVIVFLRWNLVWRNKKKDRKYGAEIDTTHGFDDLTDQENKNFRYIY
;
A
#
# COMPACT_ATOMS: atom_id res chain seq x y z
N MET A 1 14.21 1.40 1.59
CA MET A 1 15.01 2.30 2.44
C MET A 1 14.88 1.99 3.93
N SER A 2 13.67 1.81 4.48
CA SER A 2 13.46 1.57 5.92
C SER A 2 14.12 0.30 6.48
N SER A 3 14.40 -0.71 5.65
CA SER A 3 15.02 -1.95 6.11
C SER A 3 16.47 -1.82 6.58
N ILE A 4 17.15 -0.73 6.21
CA ILE A 4 18.55 -0.45 6.60
C ILE A 4 18.59 0.21 7.99
N TRP A 5 17.51 0.86 8.41
CA TRP A 5 17.45 1.65 9.64
C TRP A 5 16.73 0.95 10.80
N TYR A 6 15.85 -0.02 10.51
CA TYR A 6 14.95 -0.62 11.49
C TYR A 6 15.10 -2.14 11.59
N LYS A 7 14.88 -2.69 12.79
CA LYS A 7 14.82 -4.15 13.01
C LYS A 7 13.63 -4.75 12.27
N ARG A 8 13.70 -6.05 11.95
CA ARG A 8 12.64 -6.80 11.25
C ARG A 8 11.31 -6.80 12.00
N SER A 9 11.32 -6.67 13.33
CA SER A 9 10.13 -6.51 14.17
C SER A 9 9.50 -5.11 14.04
N GLU A 10 10.30 -4.08 13.75
CA GLU A 10 9.90 -2.67 13.69
C GLU A 10 9.49 -2.26 12.27
N GLN A 11 10.09 -2.89 11.26
CA GLN A 11 9.84 -2.61 9.85
C GLN A 11 8.35 -2.67 9.50
N ALA A 12 7.58 -3.58 10.10
CA ALA A 12 6.14 -3.65 9.86
C ALA A 12 5.39 -2.39 10.32
N GLN A 13 5.71 -1.87 11.50
CA GLN A 13 5.09 -0.64 12.02
C GLN A 13 5.51 0.57 11.19
N VAL A 14 6.80 0.67 10.87
CA VAL A 14 7.32 1.79 10.07
C VAL A 14 6.70 1.82 8.68
N VAL A 15 6.66 0.67 7.99
CA VAL A 15 6.00 0.58 6.67
C VAL A 15 4.52 0.97 6.78
N THR A 16 3.83 0.52 7.82
CA THR A 16 2.42 0.91 8.05
C THR A 16 2.29 2.43 8.25
N TYR A 17 3.18 3.06 9.02
CA TYR A 17 3.18 4.51 9.20
C TYR A 17 3.49 5.30 7.92
N TRP A 18 4.28 4.73 7.00
CA TRP A 18 4.42 5.33 5.67
C TRP A 18 3.14 5.17 4.85
N TYR A 19 2.52 3.99 4.88
CA TYR A 19 1.29 3.75 4.14
C TYR A 19 0.10 4.56 4.64
N MET A 20 0.00 4.84 5.95
CA MET A 20 -1.07 5.67 6.52
C MET A 20 -1.02 7.12 6.00
N MET A 21 0.12 7.59 5.51
CA MET A 21 0.23 8.92 4.87
C MET A 21 -0.65 9.03 3.62
N ASN A 22 -0.99 7.93 2.95
CA ASN A 22 -1.99 7.95 1.88
C ASN A 22 -3.38 8.32 2.40
N GLY A 23 -3.77 7.80 3.58
CA GLY A 23 -5.02 8.20 4.21
C GLY A 23 -5.00 9.66 4.66
N MET A 24 -3.87 10.13 5.20
CA MET A 24 -3.68 11.54 5.56
C MET A 24 -3.77 12.45 4.32
N GLN A 25 -3.14 12.04 3.21
CA GLN A 25 -3.23 12.74 1.93
C GLN A 25 -4.69 12.88 1.48
N GLN A 26 -5.54 11.86 1.67
CA GLN A 26 -6.97 11.96 1.34
C GLN A 26 -7.72 12.95 2.25
N ILE A 27 -7.38 13.02 3.54
CA ILE A 27 -7.98 13.98 4.48
C ILE A 27 -7.59 15.41 4.12
N CYS A 28 -6.28 15.67 3.98
CA CYS A 28 -5.79 17.00 3.61
C CYS A 28 -6.25 17.40 2.20
N GLY A 29 -6.28 16.45 1.26
CA GLY A 29 -6.76 16.61 -0.11
C GLY A 29 -8.23 16.98 -0.16
N GLY A 30 -9.09 16.26 0.56
CA GLY A 30 -10.51 16.58 0.66
C GLY A 30 -10.76 17.95 1.29
N LEU A 31 -10.01 18.29 2.36
CA LEU A 31 -10.14 19.59 3.04
C LEU A 31 -9.73 20.76 2.14
N LEU A 32 -8.59 20.65 1.45
CA LEU A 32 -8.13 21.67 0.52
C LEU A 32 -9.07 21.76 -0.68
N ALA A 33 -9.50 20.64 -1.28
CA ALA A 33 -10.48 20.64 -2.35
C ALA A 33 -11.79 21.33 -1.92
N TYR A 34 -12.25 21.08 -0.69
CA TYR A 34 -13.40 21.77 -0.10
C TYR A 34 -13.15 23.29 0.02
N ALA A 35 -12.03 23.71 0.61
CA ALA A 35 -11.70 25.13 0.78
C ALA A 35 -11.57 25.87 -0.57
N PHE A 36 -10.86 25.30 -1.55
CA PHE A 36 -10.67 25.90 -2.86
C PHE A 36 -11.95 25.87 -3.71
N SER A 37 -12.87 24.92 -3.48
CA SER A 37 -14.19 24.94 -4.14
C SER A 37 -15.10 26.07 -3.67
N HIS A 38 -14.79 26.73 -2.55
CA HIS A 38 -15.47 27.95 -2.09
C HIS A 38 -14.95 29.22 -2.76
N ILE A 39 -13.83 29.15 -3.48
CA ILE A 39 -13.34 30.25 -4.32
C ILE A 39 -14.26 30.34 -5.54
N ARG A 40 -15.40 30.99 -5.34
CA ARG A 40 -16.41 31.27 -6.37
C ARG A 40 -16.02 32.55 -7.09
N HIS A 41 -15.26 32.42 -8.17
CA HIS A 41 -15.19 33.50 -9.16
C HIS A 41 -16.53 33.53 -9.94
N PRO A 42 -17.07 34.71 -10.31
CA PRO A 42 -18.34 34.85 -11.04
C PRO A 42 -18.44 34.03 -12.36
N SER A 43 -17.31 33.54 -12.86
CA SER A 43 -17.15 32.69 -14.04
C SER A 43 -17.52 31.21 -13.88
N PHE A 44 -17.91 30.77 -12.67
CA PHE A 44 -18.20 29.37 -12.34
C PHE A 44 -19.69 29.08 -12.06
N GLN A 45 -20.59 30.00 -12.41
CA GLN A 45 -22.03 29.69 -12.41
C GLN A 45 -22.35 28.82 -13.63
N ASP A 46 -22.94 27.64 -13.39
CA ASP A 46 -23.57 26.83 -14.44
C ASP A 46 -24.53 27.72 -15.25
N GLY A 47 -24.21 27.94 -16.53
CA GLY A 47 -25.01 28.72 -17.47
C GLY A 47 -24.40 30.05 -17.95
N ASN A 48 -23.31 30.53 -17.35
CA ASN A 48 -22.61 31.73 -17.85
C ASN A 48 -21.40 31.35 -18.73
N PRO A 49 -21.08 32.11 -19.79
CA PRO A 49 -19.87 31.90 -20.58
C PRO A 49 -18.64 31.95 -19.65
N PRO A 50 -17.57 31.20 -19.96
CA PRO A 50 -16.40 31.06 -19.08
C PRO A 50 -15.81 32.45 -18.82
N GLY A 51 -16.13 33.04 -17.67
CA GLY A 51 -15.60 34.35 -17.31
C GLY A 51 -14.09 34.28 -17.15
N ASN A 52 -13.42 35.38 -17.47
CA ASN A 52 -11.97 35.57 -17.45
C ASN A 52 -11.38 35.56 -16.02
N ALA A 53 -11.51 34.46 -15.27
CA ALA A 53 -10.70 34.24 -14.09
C ALA A 53 -9.26 33.94 -14.53
N ALA A 54 -8.28 34.72 -14.06
CA ALA A 54 -6.87 34.47 -14.35
C ALA A 54 -6.40 33.08 -13.86
N ILE A 55 -7.04 32.54 -12.82
CA ILE A 55 -6.75 31.20 -12.26
C ILE A 55 -8.07 30.51 -11.92
N ARG A 56 -8.27 29.30 -12.45
CA ARG A 56 -9.42 28.44 -12.14
C ARG A 56 -9.22 27.74 -10.79
N SER A 57 -10.29 27.45 -10.05
CA SER A 57 -10.19 26.85 -8.71
C SER A 57 -9.41 25.54 -8.67
N TRP A 58 -9.51 24.71 -9.72
CA TRP A 58 -8.70 23.49 -9.83
C TRP A 58 -7.21 23.77 -10.10
N GLN A 59 -6.88 24.83 -10.85
CA GLN A 59 -5.48 25.24 -11.10
C GLN A 59 -4.83 25.73 -9.81
N ALA A 60 -5.58 26.48 -8.99
CA ALA A 60 -5.10 26.95 -7.70
C ALA A 60 -4.71 25.78 -6.78
N ILE A 61 -5.52 24.70 -6.75
CA ILE A 61 -5.19 23.48 -5.99
C ILE A 61 -3.84 22.90 -6.44
N PHE A 62 -3.62 22.70 -7.75
CA PHE A 62 -2.37 22.14 -8.26
C PHE A 62 -1.15 23.04 -8.01
N ILE A 63 -1.29 24.37 -8.13
CA ILE A 63 -0.20 25.32 -7.87
C ILE A 63 0.22 25.27 -6.40
N THR A 64 -0.74 25.24 -5.47
CA THR A 64 -0.44 25.15 -4.04
C THR A 64 0.21 23.81 -3.68
N TYR A 65 -0.33 22.69 -4.17
CA TYR A 65 0.27 21.36 -3.93
C TYR A 65 1.66 21.20 -4.55
N GLY A 66 1.82 21.67 -5.79
CA GLY A 66 3.08 21.58 -6.53
C GLY A 66 4.18 22.39 -5.85
N SER A 67 3.88 23.62 -5.44
CA SER A 67 4.87 24.49 -4.77
C SER A 67 5.27 23.96 -3.39
N ALA A 68 4.32 23.51 -2.56
CA ALA A 68 4.63 22.91 -1.26
C ALA A 68 5.48 21.63 -1.41
N SER A 69 5.15 20.77 -2.37
CA SER A 69 5.91 19.54 -2.66
C SER A 69 7.32 19.84 -3.16
N PHE A 70 7.48 20.88 -3.99
CA PHE A 70 8.77 21.31 -4.50
C PHE A 70 9.69 21.81 -3.37
N LEU A 71 9.17 22.67 -2.49
CA LEU A 71 9.91 23.17 -1.32
C LEU A 71 10.31 22.03 -0.38
N TRP A 72 9.40 21.07 -0.14
CA TRP A 72 9.70 19.88 0.65
C TRP A 72 10.78 19.00 -0.01
N GLY A 73 10.73 18.85 -1.33
CA GLY A 73 11.77 18.13 -2.09
C GLY A 73 13.16 18.75 -1.93
N LEU A 74 13.27 20.08 -2.00
CA LEU A 74 14.54 20.79 -1.74
C LEU A 74 15.05 20.55 -0.31
N TYR A 75 14.16 20.57 0.67
CA TYR A 75 14.52 20.27 2.07
C TYR A 75 15.05 18.84 2.24
N VAL A 76 14.37 17.84 1.65
CA VAL A 76 14.77 16.43 1.71
C VAL A 76 16.13 16.21 1.03
N LEU A 77 16.41 16.87 -0.09
CA LEU A 77 17.71 16.79 -0.78
C LEU A 77 18.88 17.25 0.10
N TRP A 78 18.65 18.24 0.98
CA TRP A 78 19.70 18.75 1.85
C TRP A 78 19.87 17.95 3.14
N THR A 79 18.79 17.37 3.66
CA THR A 79 18.75 16.77 5.00
C THR A 79 18.82 15.25 5.04
N LEU A 80 18.37 14.53 4.00
CA LEU A 80 18.26 13.08 4.03
C LEU A 80 19.63 12.39 3.80
N PRO A 81 20.15 11.60 4.76
CA PRO A 81 21.41 10.88 4.58
C PRO A 81 21.22 9.57 3.79
N ASP A 82 22.19 9.25 2.92
CA ASP A 82 22.16 8.03 2.09
C ASP A 82 22.29 6.71 2.86
N SER A 83 22.81 6.74 4.10
CA SER A 83 22.98 5.56 4.96
C SER A 83 23.03 5.97 6.44
N PRO A 84 22.76 5.04 7.38
CA PRO A 84 22.93 5.29 8.81
C PRO A 84 24.32 5.84 9.17
N MET A 85 25.36 5.38 8.47
CA MET A 85 26.73 5.80 8.72
C MET A 85 27.03 7.23 8.22
N ARG A 86 26.26 7.73 7.26
CA ARG A 86 26.36 9.10 6.74
C ARG A 86 25.38 10.07 7.40
N ALA A 87 24.66 9.63 8.45
CA ALA A 87 23.78 10.50 9.19
C ALA A 87 24.57 11.62 9.88
N LYS A 88 24.19 12.88 9.64
CA LYS A 88 24.88 14.06 10.19
C LYS A 88 24.49 14.37 11.65
N CYS A 89 23.43 13.74 12.15
CA CYS A 89 22.78 14.07 13.42
C CYS A 89 23.16 13.15 14.60
N PHE A 90 24.02 12.14 14.40
CA PHE A 90 24.40 11.17 15.43
C PHE A 90 25.91 11.12 15.64
N SER A 91 26.35 10.75 16.85
CA SER A 91 27.76 10.48 17.14
C SER A 91 28.25 9.22 16.41
N GLU A 92 29.56 9.08 16.19
CA GLU A 92 30.13 7.89 15.54
C GLU A 92 29.84 6.59 16.33
N GLU A 93 29.77 6.68 17.67
CA GLU A 93 29.41 5.54 18.52
C GLU A 93 27.94 5.15 18.33
N ASP A 94 27.03 6.12 18.33
CA ASP A 94 25.61 5.87 18.11
C ASP A 94 25.35 5.24 16.73
N LYS A 95 26.03 5.71 15.69
CA LYS A 95 25.87 5.14 14.35
C LYS A 95 26.33 3.67 14.29
N LYS A 96 27.41 3.31 14.98
CA LYS A 96 27.85 1.90 15.07
C LYS A 96 26.81 1.04 15.78
N LEU A 97 26.25 1.53 16.89
CA LEU A 97 25.17 0.85 17.60
C LEU A 97 23.91 0.69 16.73
N MET A 98 23.56 1.70 15.93
CA MET A 98 22.45 1.64 14.96
C MET A 98 22.67 0.56 13.90
N VAL A 99 23.88 0.42 13.37
CA VAL A 99 24.22 -0.62 12.40
C VAL A 99 24.18 -2.01 13.03
N GLU A 100 24.77 -2.17 14.22
CA GLU A 100 24.80 -3.45 14.94
C GLU A 100 23.39 -3.96 15.29
N ARG A 101 22.49 -3.04 15.64
CA ARG A 101 21.07 -3.34 15.91
C ARG A 101 20.40 -4.11 14.77
N VAL A 102 20.77 -3.79 13.52
CA VAL A 102 20.16 -4.32 12.30
C VAL A 102 20.77 -5.67 11.89
N ARG A 103 21.90 -6.09 12.49
CA ARG A 103 22.55 -7.41 12.27
C ARG A 103 21.60 -8.59 12.47
N SER A 104 20.72 -8.46 13.47
CA SER A 104 19.67 -9.44 13.78
C SER A 104 18.69 -9.68 12.62
N ASN A 105 18.62 -8.78 11.63
CA ASN A 105 17.73 -8.94 10.48
C ASN A 105 18.19 -10.01 9.50
N GLN A 106 19.49 -10.36 9.48
CA GLN A 106 20.04 -11.38 8.57
C GLN A 106 19.80 -11.09 7.08
N THR A 107 19.65 -9.81 6.71
CA THR A 107 19.38 -9.36 5.33
C THR A 107 20.61 -8.73 4.62
N GLY A 108 21.79 -8.81 5.25
CA GLY A 108 23.00 -8.14 4.79
C GLY A 108 22.99 -6.62 4.98
N LEU A 109 24.19 -6.02 5.07
CA LEU A 109 24.38 -4.56 4.99
C LEU A 109 24.38 -4.11 3.52
N GLN A 110 24.17 -2.81 3.28
CA GLN A 110 24.13 -2.20 1.95
C GLN A 110 25.38 -2.59 1.14
N ASN A 111 25.20 -3.56 0.23
CA ASN A 111 26.26 -4.04 -0.65
C ASN A 111 26.03 -3.45 -2.04
N LYS A 112 27.02 -2.72 -2.57
CA LYS A 112 26.96 -2.13 -3.91
C LYS A 112 27.36 -3.11 -5.01
N THR A 113 27.79 -4.33 -4.65
CA THR A 113 28.19 -5.35 -5.63
C THR A 113 26.96 -6.05 -6.21
N PHE A 114 26.83 -5.99 -7.54
CA PHE A 114 25.75 -6.65 -8.25
C PHE A 114 26.05 -8.14 -8.42
N ARG A 115 25.12 -9.00 -7.99
CA ARG A 115 25.27 -10.47 -8.05
C ARG A 115 24.24 -11.06 -9.01
N ALA A 116 24.68 -11.45 -10.21
CA ALA A 116 23.79 -11.97 -11.25
C ALA A 116 23.02 -13.25 -10.85
N TYR A 117 23.62 -14.12 -10.02
CA TYR A 117 22.94 -15.33 -9.54
C TYR A 117 21.70 -14.99 -8.68
N GLN A 118 21.76 -13.91 -7.88
CA GLN A 118 20.64 -13.45 -7.06
C GLN A 118 19.47 -12.95 -7.92
N VAL A 119 19.76 -12.42 -9.12
CA VAL A 119 18.74 -12.03 -10.10
C VAL A 119 18.00 -13.27 -10.60
N LYS A 120 18.75 -14.30 -11.01
CA LYS A 120 18.14 -15.58 -11.43
C LYS A 120 17.28 -16.17 -10.32
N GLU A 121 17.77 -16.15 -9.08
CA GLU A 121 16.98 -16.60 -7.93
C GLU A 121 15.69 -15.79 -7.76
N ALA A 122 15.73 -14.46 -7.90
CA ALA A 122 14.56 -13.59 -7.80
C ALA A 122 13.45 -13.96 -8.80
N PHE A 123 13.82 -14.27 -10.05
CA PHE A 123 12.88 -14.68 -11.10
C PHE A 123 12.40 -16.12 -10.97
N THR A 124 13.13 -16.99 -10.29
CA THR A 124 12.68 -18.38 -10.06
C THR A 124 11.90 -18.56 -8.75
N ASP A 125 11.93 -17.58 -7.84
CA ASP A 125 11.28 -17.71 -6.53
C ASP A 125 9.75 -17.49 -6.64
N PRO A 126 8.92 -18.51 -6.32
CA PRO A 126 7.46 -18.37 -6.35
C PRO A 126 6.95 -17.28 -5.41
N GLN A 127 7.69 -16.96 -4.34
CA GLN A 127 7.36 -15.89 -3.41
C GLN A 127 7.30 -14.51 -4.10
N THR A 128 8.17 -14.25 -5.07
CA THR A 128 8.19 -12.99 -5.84
C THR A 128 6.87 -12.77 -6.57
N TYR A 129 6.42 -13.81 -7.28
CA TYR A 129 5.16 -13.78 -8.01
C TYR A 129 3.94 -13.67 -7.10
N CYS A 130 3.97 -14.28 -5.92
CA CYS A 130 2.91 -14.09 -4.92
C CYS A 130 2.78 -12.63 -4.51
N TYR A 131 3.89 -11.92 -4.24
CA TYR A 131 3.82 -10.50 -3.92
C TYR A 131 3.38 -9.64 -5.10
N MET A 132 3.77 -9.98 -6.33
CA MET A 132 3.27 -9.29 -7.54
C MET A 132 1.76 -9.46 -7.70
N LEU A 133 1.24 -10.68 -7.51
CA LEU A 133 -0.19 -10.95 -7.58
C LEU A 133 -0.97 -10.25 -6.46
N ILE A 134 -0.44 -10.24 -5.23
CA ILE A 134 -1.01 -9.43 -4.13
C ILE A 134 -1.08 -7.96 -4.55
N GLN A 135 -0.02 -7.45 -5.17
CA GLN A 135 0.05 -6.06 -5.60
C GLN A 135 -0.98 -5.73 -6.69
N ILE A 136 -1.09 -6.56 -7.74
CA ILE A 136 -2.06 -6.35 -8.82
C ILE A 136 -3.51 -6.47 -8.32
N CYS A 137 -3.80 -7.51 -7.52
CA CYS A 137 -5.16 -7.76 -7.02
C CYS A 137 -5.64 -6.67 -6.03
N THR A 138 -4.73 -5.91 -5.43
CA THR A 138 -5.06 -4.77 -4.56
C THR A 138 -5.05 -3.43 -5.31
N THR A 139 -4.17 -3.23 -6.29
CA THR A 139 -4.09 -1.95 -7.02
C THR A 139 -5.19 -1.79 -8.05
N LEU A 140 -5.60 -2.87 -8.73
CA LEU A 140 -6.66 -2.82 -9.72
C LEU A 140 -7.98 -2.31 -9.10
N PRO A 141 -8.47 -2.84 -7.96
CA PRO A 141 -9.62 -2.25 -7.27
C PRO A 141 -9.37 -0.83 -6.75
N THR A 142 -8.16 -0.54 -6.26
CA THR A 142 -7.83 0.78 -5.72
C THR A 142 -7.96 1.88 -6.76
N SER A 143 -7.36 1.69 -7.94
CA SER A 143 -7.37 2.69 -9.01
C SER A 143 -8.75 2.82 -9.63
N GLY A 144 -9.47 1.71 -9.81
CA GLY A 144 -10.85 1.71 -10.29
C GLY A 144 -11.81 2.46 -9.37
N LEU A 145 -11.87 2.09 -8.09
CA LEU A 145 -12.72 2.76 -7.11
C LEU A 145 -12.32 4.24 -6.93
N GLY A 146 -11.02 4.53 -6.92
CA GLY A 146 -10.52 5.90 -6.81
C GLY A 146 -10.95 6.80 -7.97
N ALA A 147 -10.82 6.32 -9.21
CA ALA A 147 -11.18 7.09 -10.41
C ALA A 147 -12.69 7.37 -10.50
N PHE A 148 -13.52 6.39 -10.12
CA PHE A 148 -14.97 6.49 -10.21
C PHE A 148 -15.63 6.96 -8.90
N TYR A 149 -14.85 7.31 -7.88
CA TYR A 149 -15.36 7.73 -6.57
C TYR A 149 -16.41 8.85 -6.66
N ASN A 150 -16.09 9.93 -7.37
CA ASN A 150 -17.00 11.07 -7.53
C ASN A 150 -18.25 10.70 -8.34
N ILE A 151 -18.13 9.81 -9.32
CA ILE A 151 -19.25 9.38 -10.18
C ILE A 151 -20.21 8.51 -9.36
N ILE A 152 -19.68 7.56 -8.60
CA ILE A 152 -20.45 6.68 -7.71
C ILE A 152 -21.21 7.52 -6.68
N LEU A 153 -20.56 8.48 -6.02
CA LEU A 153 -21.22 9.32 -5.01
C LEU A 153 -22.20 10.34 -5.59
N LYS A 154 -21.94 10.89 -6.79
CA LYS A 154 -22.95 11.69 -7.51
C LYS A 154 -24.17 10.85 -7.88
N GLY A 155 -23.97 9.59 -8.30
CA GLY A 155 -25.06 8.63 -8.53
C GLY A 155 -25.89 8.30 -7.27
N LEU A 156 -25.34 8.57 -6.08
CA LEU A 156 -26.07 8.49 -4.81
C LEU A 156 -26.76 9.82 -4.40
N ASN A 157 -26.82 10.82 -5.28
CA ASN A 157 -27.38 12.15 -5.00
C ASN A 157 -26.65 12.92 -3.88
N PHE A 158 -25.32 12.81 -3.79
CA PHE A 158 -24.51 13.72 -2.97
C PHE A 158 -24.05 14.93 -3.79
N SER A 159 -24.02 16.12 -3.18
CA SER A 159 -23.46 17.30 -3.82
C SER A 159 -21.93 17.19 -3.95
N LEU A 160 -21.34 18.00 -4.83
CA LEU A 160 -19.87 18.02 -4.99
C LEU A 160 -19.16 18.34 -3.66
N LEU A 161 -19.66 19.33 -2.92
CA LEU A 161 -19.11 19.72 -1.62
C LEU A 161 -19.19 18.59 -0.58
N GLN A 162 -20.33 17.90 -0.53
CA GLN A 162 -20.50 16.74 0.35
C GLN A 162 -19.52 15.62 -0.05
N THR A 163 -19.37 15.35 -1.34
CA THR A 163 -18.48 14.31 -1.87
C THR A 163 -17.02 14.52 -1.46
N GLN A 164 -16.54 15.77 -1.48
CA GLN A 164 -15.19 16.14 -1.00
C GLN A 164 -15.04 15.90 0.51
N LEU A 165 -16.06 16.25 1.31
CA LEU A 165 -16.04 16.01 2.75
C LEU A 165 -16.05 14.51 3.09
N LEU A 166 -16.82 13.71 2.35
CA LEU A 166 -16.86 12.26 2.50
C LEU A 166 -15.52 11.59 2.13
N ALA A 167 -14.69 12.24 1.29
CA ALA A 167 -13.36 11.75 0.96
C ALA A 167 -12.43 11.79 2.18
N MET A 168 -12.63 12.77 3.07
CA MET A 168 -11.88 12.86 4.33
C MET A 168 -12.22 11.67 5.24
N VAL A 169 -13.51 11.28 5.31
CA VAL A 169 -13.95 10.12 6.08
C VAL A 169 -13.32 8.84 5.55
N LEU A 170 -13.26 8.69 4.22
CA LEU A 170 -12.55 7.57 3.59
C LEU A 170 -11.08 7.53 4.02
N GLY A 171 -10.39 8.68 4.03
CA GLY A 171 -9.01 8.77 4.50
C GLY A 171 -8.83 8.31 5.95
N ALA A 172 -9.74 8.69 6.84
CA ALA A 172 -9.72 8.25 8.24
C ALA A 172 -9.93 6.73 8.38
N ILE A 173 -10.83 6.15 7.58
CA ILE A 173 -11.09 4.70 7.57
C ILE A 173 -9.88 3.93 7.05
N ILE A 174 -9.18 4.44 6.04
CA ILE A 174 -7.92 3.86 5.55
C ILE A 174 -6.86 3.87 6.66
N ILE A 175 -6.69 5.00 7.37
CA ILE A 175 -5.75 5.10 8.49
C ILE A 175 -6.11 4.07 9.58
N PHE A 176 -7.37 4.02 9.99
CA PHE A 176 -7.85 3.09 11.00
C PHE A 176 -7.61 1.63 10.60
N THR A 177 -7.91 1.27 9.35
CA THR A 177 -7.69 -0.06 8.78
C THR A 177 -6.20 -0.44 8.83
N LEU A 178 -5.32 0.45 8.39
CA LEU A 178 -3.88 0.18 8.37
C LEU A 178 -3.33 0.04 9.81
N MET A 179 -3.72 0.91 10.73
CA MET A 179 -3.29 0.84 12.13
C MET A 179 -3.78 -0.44 12.83
N THR A 180 -5.06 -0.78 12.66
CA THR A 180 -5.64 -2.00 13.25
C THR A 180 -5.00 -3.26 12.67
N SER A 181 -4.72 -3.30 11.36
CA SER A 181 -4.03 -4.43 10.74
C SER A 181 -2.58 -4.61 11.24
N ALA A 182 -1.86 -3.51 11.47
CA ALA A 182 -0.52 -3.57 12.03
C ALA A 182 -0.51 -3.98 13.50
N TRP A 183 -1.47 -3.50 14.29
CA TRP A 183 -1.66 -3.93 15.68
C TRP A 183 -2.02 -5.42 15.76
N ALA A 184 -2.98 -5.89 14.95
CA ALA A 184 -3.39 -7.29 14.85
C ALA A 184 -2.20 -8.20 14.51
N THR A 185 -1.44 -7.81 13.50
CA THR A 185 -0.23 -8.53 13.07
C THR A 185 0.82 -8.58 14.17
N LYS A 186 1.03 -7.49 14.93
CA LYS A 186 1.98 -7.46 16.04
C LYS A 186 1.53 -8.34 17.20
N LYS A 187 0.22 -8.34 17.52
CA LYS A 187 -0.35 -9.11 18.64
C LYS A 187 -0.33 -10.61 18.39
N TRP A 188 -0.68 -11.04 17.18
CA TRP A 188 -0.83 -12.46 16.85
C TRP A 188 0.34 -13.05 16.07
N ASN A 189 1.24 -12.21 15.55
CA ASN A 189 2.37 -12.62 14.71
C ASN A 189 1.95 -13.50 13.51
N GLN A 190 0.77 -13.23 12.95
CA GLN A 190 0.21 -13.91 11.77
C GLN A 190 -0.18 -12.86 10.72
N ASN A 191 0.74 -12.56 9.79
CA ASN A 191 0.55 -11.51 8.78
C ASN A 191 -0.51 -11.96 7.77
N LEU A 192 -0.35 -13.15 7.19
CA LEU A 192 -1.21 -13.66 6.12
C LEU A 192 -2.65 -13.92 6.59
N ILE A 193 -2.82 -14.36 7.83
CA ILE A 193 -4.17 -14.50 8.42
C ILE A 193 -4.81 -13.12 8.60
N THR A 194 -4.05 -12.15 9.10
CA THR A 194 -4.56 -10.77 9.25
C THR A 194 -4.98 -10.23 7.88
N MET A 195 -4.18 -10.43 6.83
CA MET A 195 -4.55 -10.05 5.46
C MET A 195 -5.88 -10.68 5.03
N ALA A 196 -6.07 -11.99 5.24
CA ALA A 196 -7.30 -12.67 4.88
C ALA A 196 -8.53 -12.15 5.64
N VAL A 197 -8.39 -11.87 6.94
CA VAL A 197 -9.49 -11.32 7.76
C VAL A 197 -9.93 -9.95 7.26
N PHE A 198 -8.98 -9.08 6.89
CA PHE A 198 -9.29 -7.75 6.36
C PHE A 198 -9.84 -7.77 4.92
N LEU A 199 -9.88 -8.91 4.24
CA LEU A 199 -10.59 -9.05 2.96
C LEU A 199 -12.08 -9.31 3.15
N ILE A 200 -12.51 -9.86 4.29
CA ILE A 200 -13.92 -10.19 4.54
C ILE A 200 -14.82 -8.94 4.42
N PRO A 201 -14.50 -7.79 5.04
CA PRO A 201 -15.32 -6.60 4.90
C PRO A 201 -15.30 -6.05 3.46
N SER A 202 -14.21 -6.24 2.71
CA SER A 202 -14.15 -5.88 1.29
C SER A 202 -15.10 -6.71 0.43
N PHE A 203 -15.18 -8.03 0.67
CA PHE A 203 -16.18 -8.87 0.01
C PHE A 203 -17.60 -8.40 0.32
N ILE A 204 -17.91 -8.20 1.61
CA ILE A 204 -19.23 -7.77 2.06
C ILE A 204 -19.59 -6.42 1.44
N GLY A 205 -18.70 -5.43 1.53
CA GLY A 205 -18.92 -4.09 0.97
C GLY A 205 -19.21 -4.11 -0.52
N THR A 206 -18.42 -4.87 -1.30
CA THR A 206 -18.62 -4.98 -2.75
C THR A 206 -19.94 -5.69 -3.08
N ILE A 207 -20.28 -6.78 -2.38
CA ILE A 207 -21.54 -7.51 -2.59
C ILE A 207 -22.75 -6.62 -2.25
N VAL A 208 -22.69 -5.86 -1.15
CA VAL A 208 -23.77 -4.95 -0.76
C VAL A 208 -23.97 -3.85 -1.80
N ILE A 209 -22.90 -3.26 -2.33
CA ILE A 209 -22.98 -2.25 -3.40
C ILE A 209 -23.61 -2.83 -4.68
N MET A 210 -23.28 -4.07 -5.03
CA MET A 210 -23.84 -4.74 -6.23
C MET A 210 -25.33 -5.05 -6.08
N THR A 211 -25.75 -5.50 -4.89
CA THR A 211 -27.08 -6.10 -4.68
C THR A 211 -28.13 -5.09 -4.22
N VAL A 212 -27.76 -4.12 -3.38
CA VAL A 212 -28.73 -3.23 -2.72
C VAL A 212 -29.12 -2.07 -3.64
N PRO A 213 -30.41 -1.91 -4.00
CA PRO A 213 -30.87 -0.74 -4.74
C PRO A 213 -30.95 0.50 -3.86
N ASN A 214 -30.48 1.63 -4.39
CA ASN A 214 -30.63 2.94 -3.77
C ASN A 214 -32.09 3.41 -3.92
N LYS A 215 -32.94 3.16 -2.90
CA LYS A 215 -34.36 3.53 -2.90
C LYS A 215 -34.69 4.60 -1.85
N ASN A 216 -34.07 4.51 -0.67
CA ASN A 216 -34.35 5.37 0.49
C ASN A 216 -33.05 5.98 1.05
N GLU A 217 -33.15 7.07 1.82
CA GLU A 217 -31.99 7.70 2.50
C GLU A 217 -31.23 6.73 3.41
N SER A 218 -31.92 5.79 4.08
CA SER A 218 -31.27 4.73 4.86
C SER A 218 -30.43 3.79 3.99
N THR A 219 -30.89 3.46 2.77
CA THR A 219 -30.13 2.62 1.83
C THR A 219 -28.92 3.36 1.27
N LYS A 220 -29.03 4.69 1.08
CA LYS A 220 -27.92 5.55 0.66
C LYS A 220 -26.79 5.58 1.70
N ALA A 221 -27.14 5.73 2.98
CA ALA A 221 -26.15 5.66 4.07
C ALA A 221 -25.48 4.27 4.14
N GLY A 222 -26.26 3.19 3.98
CA GLY A 222 -25.73 1.83 3.94
C GLY A 222 -24.77 1.59 2.77
N LEU A 223 -25.08 2.10 1.58
CA LEU A 223 -24.21 2.01 0.40
C LEU A 223 -22.91 2.81 0.56
N LEU A 224 -22.98 3.98 1.21
CA LEU A 224 -21.81 4.78 1.52
C LEU A 224 -20.87 4.09 2.52
N ILE A 225 -21.43 3.51 3.59
CA ILE A 225 -20.65 2.71 4.56
C ILE A 225 -20.04 1.50 3.86
N SER A 226 -20.81 0.84 2.98
CA SER A 226 -20.35 -0.28 2.17
C SER A 226 -19.16 0.13 1.30
N TYR A 227 -19.22 1.31 0.68
CA TYR A 227 -18.11 1.86 -0.10
C TYR A 227 -16.86 2.06 0.74
N TRP A 228 -16.99 2.56 1.98
CA TRP A 228 -15.83 2.74 2.84
C TRP A 228 -15.20 1.42 3.30
N ILE A 229 -16.01 0.43 3.69
CA ILE A 229 -15.48 -0.88 4.13
C ILE A 229 -14.84 -1.66 2.98
N VAL A 230 -15.17 -1.36 1.72
CA VAL A 230 -14.46 -1.95 0.56
C VAL A 230 -12.96 -1.69 0.67
N PHE A 231 -12.52 -0.52 1.13
CA PHE A 231 -11.09 -0.18 1.21
C PHE A 231 -10.32 -0.93 2.30
N THR A 232 -10.96 -1.82 3.06
CA THR A 232 -10.27 -2.64 4.08
C THR A 232 -9.17 -3.54 3.48
N PHE A 233 -9.27 -3.92 2.20
CA PHE A 233 -8.22 -4.66 1.48
C PHE A 233 -6.87 -3.91 1.42
N TRP A 234 -6.83 -2.59 1.66
CA TRP A 234 -5.57 -1.83 1.74
C TRP A 234 -4.65 -2.36 2.84
N ALA A 235 -5.19 -3.00 3.88
CA ALA A 235 -4.41 -3.74 4.86
C ALA A 235 -3.54 -4.82 4.19
N ALA A 236 -4.11 -5.56 3.22
CA ALA A 236 -3.37 -6.58 2.47
C ALA A 236 -2.26 -5.98 1.61
N GLN A 237 -2.46 -4.79 1.03
CA GLN A 237 -1.40 -4.11 0.29
C GLN A 237 -0.23 -3.71 1.22
N GLY A 238 -0.53 -3.06 2.35
CA GLY A 238 0.49 -2.61 3.30
C GLY A 238 1.26 -3.77 3.94
N LEU A 239 0.55 -4.81 4.39
CA LEU A 239 1.16 -6.01 4.96
C LEU A 239 1.98 -6.79 3.91
N GLY A 240 1.53 -6.84 2.66
CA GLY A 240 2.23 -7.51 1.57
C GLY A 240 3.60 -6.88 1.32
N MET A 241 3.66 -5.55 1.29
CA MET A 241 4.90 -4.81 1.17
C MET A 241 5.81 -4.97 2.38
N SER A 242 5.25 -4.99 3.60
CA SER A 242 6.01 -5.32 4.79
C SER A 242 6.65 -6.70 4.69
N MET A 243 5.88 -7.72 4.30
CA MET A 243 6.36 -9.09 4.15
C MET A 243 7.44 -9.19 3.07
N LEU A 244 7.28 -8.55 1.91
CA LEU A 244 8.30 -8.52 0.86
C LEU A 244 9.64 -8.02 1.41
N THR A 245 9.64 -6.92 2.16
CA THR A 245 10.89 -6.38 2.73
C THR A 245 11.52 -7.26 3.80
N ARG A 246 10.72 -8.09 4.48
CA ARG A 246 11.14 -8.93 5.61
C ARG A 246 11.46 -10.36 5.20
N ASN A 247 10.91 -10.87 4.10
CA ASN A 247 11.03 -12.27 3.68
C ASN A 247 11.93 -12.49 2.46
N VAL A 248 12.43 -11.41 1.85
CA VAL A 248 13.41 -11.49 0.77
C VAL A 248 14.75 -11.02 1.32
N GLY A 249 15.73 -11.93 1.29
CA GLY A 249 17.12 -11.69 1.67
C GLY A 249 18.00 -11.54 0.43
N GLY A 250 19.19 -10.97 0.60
CA GLY A 250 20.09 -10.62 -0.49
C GLY A 250 19.74 -9.28 -1.13
N GLN A 251 20.71 -8.38 -1.25
CA GLN A 251 20.50 -7.01 -1.71
C GLN A 251 20.04 -6.97 -3.18
N THR A 252 20.70 -7.72 -4.06
CA THR A 252 20.35 -7.75 -5.49
C THR A 252 19.00 -8.43 -5.68
N LYS A 253 18.75 -9.58 -5.04
CA LYS A 253 17.44 -10.28 -5.09
C LYS A 253 16.30 -9.38 -4.62
N LYS A 254 16.47 -8.73 -3.47
CA LYS A 254 15.47 -7.84 -2.87
C LYS A 254 15.17 -6.65 -3.77
N SER A 255 16.20 -6.02 -4.35
CA SER A 255 16.02 -4.92 -5.30
C SER A 255 15.17 -5.36 -6.50
N VAL A 256 15.49 -6.51 -7.11
CA VAL A 256 14.70 -7.07 -8.23
C VAL A 256 13.26 -7.36 -7.81
N CYS A 257 13.03 -7.96 -6.65
CA CYS A 257 11.68 -8.24 -6.16
C CYS A 257 10.86 -6.97 -5.93
N ILE A 258 11.46 -5.92 -5.36
CA ILE A 258 10.81 -4.61 -5.18
C ILE A 258 10.47 -3.99 -6.54
N THR A 259 11.40 -4.04 -7.51
CA THR A 259 11.17 -3.51 -8.86
C THR A 259 10.04 -4.26 -9.58
N LEU A 260 10.02 -5.59 -9.51
CA LEU A 260 8.93 -6.39 -10.09
C LEU A 260 7.58 -6.10 -9.43
N ASN A 261 7.58 -5.92 -8.10
CA ASN A 261 6.38 -5.49 -7.38
C ASN A 261 5.92 -4.08 -7.80
N PHE A 262 6.85 -3.16 -8.04
CA PHE A 262 6.54 -1.82 -8.57
C PHE A 262 5.95 -1.88 -9.98
N LEU A 263 6.49 -2.73 -10.87
CA LEU A 263 5.90 -2.96 -12.19
C LEU A 263 4.47 -3.50 -12.10
N ALA A 264 4.24 -4.45 -11.18
CA ALA A 264 2.92 -5.00 -10.90
C ALA A 264 1.96 -3.91 -10.35
N TRP A 265 2.46 -3.00 -9.51
CA TRP A 265 1.72 -1.83 -9.03
C TRP A 265 1.33 -0.89 -10.19
N CYS A 266 2.26 -0.57 -11.09
CA CYS A 266 1.99 0.25 -12.28
C CYS A 266 0.94 -0.40 -13.20
N ALA A 267 1.10 -1.70 -13.49
CA ALA A 267 0.18 -2.44 -14.35
C ALA A 267 -1.26 -2.45 -13.80
N GLY A 268 -1.43 -2.70 -12.50
CA GLY A 268 -2.77 -2.66 -11.89
C GLY A 268 -3.38 -1.26 -11.84
N ASN A 269 -2.57 -0.21 -11.66
CA ASN A 269 -3.06 1.17 -11.74
C ASN A 269 -3.50 1.55 -13.16
N ALA A 270 -2.78 1.09 -14.19
CA ALA A 270 -3.15 1.33 -15.58
C ALA A 270 -4.43 0.57 -15.97
N ALA A 271 -4.57 -0.68 -15.50
CA ALA A 271 -5.71 -1.54 -15.83
C ALA A 271 -7.00 -1.20 -15.07
N GLY A 272 -6.91 -0.72 -13.83
CA GLY A 272 -8.10 -0.58 -12.97
C GLY A 272 -9.18 0.38 -13.47
N PRO A 273 -8.89 1.60 -13.95
CA PRO A 273 -9.92 2.46 -14.53
C PRO A 273 -10.55 1.86 -15.80
N GLN A 274 -9.80 1.03 -16.54
CA GLN A 274 -10.28 0.42 -17.78
C GLN A 274 -11.35 -0.67 -17.55
N VAL A 275 -11.50 -1.18 -16.33
CA VAL A 275 -12.55 -2.17 -16.03
C VAL A 275 -13.93 -1.53 -15.84
N PHE A 276 -14.01 -0.21 -15.73
CA PHE A 276 -15.24 0.56 -15.61
C PHE A 276 -15.69 1.05 -17.00
N PHE A 277 -16.48 0.23 -17.67
CA PHE A 277 -17.02 0.54 -18.99
C PHE A 277 -18.23 1.49 -18.90
N ASP A 278 -18.33 2.46 -19.80
CA ASP A 278 -19.43 3.43 -19.85
C ASP A 278 -20.81 2.77 -19.99
N GLY A 279 -20.89 1.67 -20.76
CA GLY A 279 -22.14 0.92 -20.97
C GLY A 279 -22.65 0.14 -19.76
N ASP A 280 -21.91 0.13 -18.64
CA ASP A 280 -22.30 -0.56 -17.39
C ASP A 280 -22.72 0.44 -16.29
N ALA A 281 -22.74 1.73 -16.61
CA ALA A 281 -23.28 2.75 -15.73
C ALA A 281 -24.79 2.52 -15.46
N PRO A 282 -25.31 2.91 -14.28
CA PRO A 282 -24.64 3.61 -13.18
C PRO A 282 -24.07 2.68 -12.09
N ARG A 283 -24.29 1.36 -12.17
CA ARG A 283 -23.90 0.42 -11.10
C ARG A 283 -22.56 -0.26 -11.29
N TYR A 284 -22.04 -0.32 -12.52
CA TYR A 284 -20.75 -0.92 -12.86
C TYR A 284 -20.58 -2.35 -12.30
N ILE A 285 -21.61 -3.19 -12.46
CA ILE A 285 -21.66 -4.56 -11.90
C ILE A 285 -20.49 -5.39 -12.40
N LYS A 286 -20.07 -5.25 -13.66
CA LYS A 286 -18.93 -5.97 -14.24
C LYS A 286 -17.63 -5.58 -13.55
N ALA A 287 -17.40 -4.28 -13.31
CA ALA A 287 -16.21 -3.81 -12.60
C ALA A 287 -16.16 -4.36 -11.16
N LEU A 288 -17.28 -4.30 -10.45
CA LEU A 288 -17.38 -4.84 -9.10
C LEU A 288 -17.23 -6.37 -9.05
N THR A 289 -17.70 -7.08 -10.08
CA THR A 289 -17.46 -8.52 -10.24
C THR A 289 -15.97 -8.81 -10.41
N ILE A 290 -15.26 -8.02 -11.21
CA ILE A 290 -13.79 -8.15 -11.36
C ILE A 290 -13.10 -7.92 -10.02
N HIS A 291 -13.56 -6.98 -9.19
CA HIS A 291 -13.01 -6.80 -7.84
C HIS A 291 -13.20 -8.04 -6.96
N LEU A 292 -14.37 -8.69 -6.99
CA LEU A 292 -14.61 -9.94 -6.26
C LEU A 292 -13.69 -11.07 -6.74
N VAL A 293 -13.42 -11.15 -8.04
CA VAL A 293 -12.44 -12.10 -8.61
C VAL A 293 -11.04 -11.79 -8.08
N CYS A 294 -10.61 -10.51 -8.09
CA CYS A 294 -9.33 -10.10 -7.53
C CYS A 294 -9.21 -10.48 -6.05
N TYR A 295 -10.25 -10.28 -5.24
CA TYR A 295 -10.23 -10.68 -3.83
C TYR A 295 -10.17 -12.20 -3.66
N SER A 296 -10.85 -12.96 -4.53
CA SER A 296 -10.83 -14.42 -4.49
C SER A 296 -9.45 -14.98 -4.86
N VAL A 297 -8.83 -14.43 -5.91
CA VAL A 297 -7.44 -14.74 -6.29
C VAL A 297 -6.50 -14.38 -5.15
N LEU A 298 -6.68 -13.21 -4.52
CA LEU A 298 -5.87 -12.77 -3.39
C LEU A 298 -5.94 -13.73 -2.20
N VAL A 299 -7.11 -14.26 -1.86
CA VAL A 299 -7.25 -15.31 -0.83
C VAL A 299 -6.46 -16.55 -1.21
N GLY A 300 -6.57 -17.02 -2.46
CA GLY A 300 -5.79 -18.17 -2.96
C GLY A 300 -4.28 -17.94 -2.86
N VAL A 301 -3.80 -16.75 -3.23
CA VAL A 301 -2.39 -16.37 -3.14
C VAL A 301 -1.93 -16.31 -1.68
N ILE A 302 -2.74 -15.76 -0.77
CA ILE A 302 -2.43 -15.71 0.67
C ILE A 302 -2.29 -17.12 1.24
N VAL A 303 -3.20 -18.05 0.91
CA VAL A 303 -3.14 -19.44 1.36
C VAL A 303 -1.90 -20.15 0.82
N PHE A 304 -1.63 -20.01 -0.48
CA PHE A 304 -0.47 -20.61 -1.12
C PHE A 304 0.84 -20.05 -0.54
N LEU A 305 0.94 -18.73 -0.38
CA LEU A 305 2.11 -18.08 0.20
C LEU A 305 2.32 -18.58 1.63
N ARG A 306 1.27 -18.69 2.45
CA ARG A 306 1.37 -19.21 3.82
C ARG A 306 1.91 -20.64 3.82
N TRP A 307 1.36 -21.50 2.98
CA TRP A 307 1.82 -22.87 2.85
C TRP A 307 3.29 -22.94 2.41
N ASN A 308 3.69 -22.15 1.41
CA ASN A 308 5.07 -22.11 0.91
C ASN A 308 6.06 -21.67 2.00
N LEU A 309 5.75 -20.60 2.75
CA LEU A 309 6.64 -20.08 3.80
C LEU A 309 6.76 -21.03 5.00
N VAL A 310 5.64 -21.64 5.42
CA VAL A 310 5.65 -22.65 6.50
C VAL A 310 6.43 -23.89 6.07
N TRP A 311 6.25 -24.35 4.83
CA TRP A 311 6.99 -25.49 4.28
C TRP A 311 8.50 -25.20 4.21
N ARG A 312 8.90 -24.00 3.75
CA ARG A 312 10.31 -23.57 3.73
C ARG A 312 10.92 -23.53 5.13
N ASN A 313 10.20 -23.00 6.12
CA ASN A 313 10.65 -23.00 7.51
C ASN A 313 10.83 -24.42 8.03
N LYS A 314 9.82 -25.30 7.90
CA LYS A 314 9.92 -26.71 8.34
C LYS A 314 11.08 -27.45 7.68
N LYS A 315 11.34 -27.21 6.39
CA LYS A 315 12.48 -27.80 5.66
C LYS A 315 13.81 -27.33 6.24
N LYS A 316 13.93 -26.05 6.60
CA LYS A 316 15.14 -25.50 7.22
C LYS A 316 15.33 -25.99 8.65
N ASP A 317 14.26 -26.01 9.44
CA ASP A 317 14.28 -26.52 10.83
C ASP A 317 14.75 -27.98 10.87
N ARG A 318 14.27 -28.82 9.93
CA ARG A 318 14.69 -30.22 9.81
C ARG A 318 16.17 -30.37 9.43
N LYS A 319 16.72 -29.45 8.63
CA LYS A 319 18.07 -29.57 8.06
C LYS A 319 19.16 -28.92 8.93
N TYR A 320 18.83 -27.83 9.62
CA TYR A 320 19.81 -26.99 10.31
C TYR A 320 19.50 -26.79 11.80
N GLY A 321 18.39 -27.33 12.31
CA GLY A 321 17.97 -27.11 13.71
C GLY A 321 17.33 -25.75 13.93
N ALA A 322 16.95 -25.47 15.18
CA ALA A 322 16.24 -24.26 15.59
C ALA A 322 17.16 -23.14 16.12
N GLU A 323 18.46 -23.41 16.30
CA GLU A 323 19.41 -22.40 16.78
C GLU A 323 19.69 -21.35 15.70
N ILE A 324 19.58 -20.08 16.08
CA ILE A 324 19.78 -18.94 15.19
C ILE A 324 21.17 -18.37 15.47
N ASP A 325 22.15 -18.79 14.67
CA ASP A 325 23.47 -18.15 14.69
C ASP A 325 23.43 -16.81 13.93
N THR A 326 23.74 -15.71 14.62
CA THR A 326 23.72 -14.37 14.02
C THR A 326 25.03 -13.96 13.35
N THR A 327 26.08 -14.79 13.42
CA THR A 327 27.45 -14.44 13.00
C THR A 327 27.53 -13.97 11.55
N HIS A 328 26.77 -14.61 10.65
CA HIS A 328 26.69 -14.29 9.23
C HIS A 328 25.61 -13.25 8.86
N GLY A 329 25.08 -12.49 9.83
CA GLY A 329 23.95 -11.57 9.60
C GLY A 329 24.21 -10.39 8.68
N PHE A 330 25.49 -10.04 8.51
CA PHE A 330 25.91 -8.98 7.59
C PHE A 330 26.29 -9.47 6.20
N ASP A 331 26.40 -10.79 6.02
CA ASP A 331 26.73 -11.37 4.73
C ASP A 331 25.55 -11.20 3.78
N ASP A 332 25.86 -10.86 2.53
CA ASP A 332 24.87 -10.70 1.46
C ASP A 332 24.43 -12.06 0.90
N LEU A 333 23.85 -12.88 1.77
CA LEU A 333 23.25 -14.17 1.46
C LEU A 333 21.76 -14.00 1.14
N THR A 334 21.27 -14.73 0.14
CA THR A 334 19.83 -14.73 -0.15
C THR A 334 19.04 -15.43 0.97
N ASP A 335 17.72 -15.21 1.01
CA ASP A 335 16.86 -15.91 1.98
C ASP A 335 16.90 -17.44 1.81
N GLN A 336 17.27 -17.97 0.64
CA GLN A 336 17.46 -19.40 0.43
C GLN A 336 18.83 -19.89 0.89
N GLU A 337 19.89 -19.10 0.64
CA GLU A 337 21.27 -19.42 1.03
C GLU A 337 21.50 -19.33 2.54
N ASN A 338 20.90 -18.35 3.19
CA ASN A 338 21.07 -18.14 4.62
C ASN A 338 20.36 -19.24 5.43
N LYS A 339 21.15 -20.09 6.09
CA LYS A 339 20.71 -21.23 6.91
C LYS A 339 19.83 -20.78 8.10
N ASN A 340 20.13 -19.62 8.67
CA ASN A 340 19.49 -19.07 9.87
C ASN A 340 18.27 -18.20 9.54
N PHE A 341 18.04 -17.90 8.26
CA PHE A 341 16.89 -17.11 7.83
C PHE A 341 15.59 -17.91 7.97
N ARG A 342 14.65 -17.36 8.75
CA ARG A 342 13.28 -17.86 8.91
C ARG A 342 12.27 -16.91 8.32
N TYR A 343 11.34 -17.44 7.54
CA TYR A 343 10.26 -16.67 6.90
C TYR A 343 9.18 -16.33 7.92
N ILE A 344 8.62 -15.14 7.80
CA ILE A 344 7.47 -14.68 8.58
C ILE A 344 6.23 -14.91 7.74
N TYR A 345 5.16 -15.38 8.34
CA TYR A 345 3.88 -15.68 7.67
C TYR A 345 2.71 -15.00 8.37
#